data_AF-A0AA95FYS8-F1
#
_entry.id   AF-A0AA95FYS8-F1
#
_cell.length_a   1.000
_cell.length_b   1.000
_cell.length_c   1.000
_cell.angle_alpha   90.00
_cell.angle_beta   90.00
_cell.angle_gamma   90.00
#
_symmetry.space_group_name_H-M   'P 1'
#
loop_
_entity.id
_entity.type
_entity.pdbx_description
1 polymer ?
#
loop_
_entity_poly.entity_id
_entity_poly.type
_entity_poly.pdbx_seq_one_letter_code
_entity_poly.pdbx_strand_id
1 'polypeptide(L)' 'MISIEYLCPDCATVIVISNIEKIKNSQDEYPLKCPACGGHISKDALITFARQKAQAMIDEALSQLKKTVL' A
#
# COMPACT_ATOMS: atom_id res chain seq x y z
N MET A 1 -10.02 -10.87 7.94
CA MET A 1 -10.18 -9.66 7.10
C MET A 1 -8.81 -9.02 6.99
N ILE A 2 -8.22 -9.00 5.79
CA ILE A 2 -6.86 -8.46 5.56
C ILE A 2 -6.97 -6.93 5.48
N SER A 3 -6.18 -6.22 6.29
CA SER A 3 -6.04 -4.77 6.20
C SER A 3 -4.63 -4.41 5.76
N ILE A 4 -4.49 -3.31 5.01
CA ILE A 4 -3.19 -2.73 4.69
C ILE A 4 -3.12 -1.29 5.18
N GLU A 5 -1.93 -0.87 5.57
CA GLU A 5 -1.59 0.52 5.76
C GLU A 5 -1.10 1.09 4.42
N TYR A 6 -1.79 2.13 3.95
CA TYR A 6 -1.44 2.84 2.74
C TYR A 6 -0.99 4.25 3.10
N LEU A 7 0.18 4.64 2.63
CA LEU A 7 0.67 6.02 2.78
C LEU A 7 0.15 6.84 1.61
N CYS A 8 -0.73 7.81 1.88
CA CYS A 8 -1.27 8.67 0.84
C CYS A 8 -0.15 9.52 0.20
N PRO A 9 0.03 9.49 -1.13
CA PRO A 9 1.09 10.24 -1.79
C PRO A 9 0.88 11.76 -1.73
N ASP A 10 -0.38 12.22 -1.65
CA ASP A 10 -0.69 13.67 -1.65
C ASP A 10 -0.45 14.35 -0.30
N CYS A 11 -0.72 13.66 0.80
CA CYS A 11 -0.70 14.27 2.14
C CYS A 11 0.15 13.49 3.15
N ALA A 12 0.85 12.44 2.72
CA ALA A 12 1.69 11.57 3.55
C ALA A 12 0.98 11.01 4.80
N THR A 13 -0.34 10.98 4.81
CA THR A 13 -1.12 10.40 5.91
C THR A 13 -1.26 8.90 5.70
N VAL A 14 -0.99 8.13 6.75
CA VAL A 14 -1.24 6.68 6.76
C VAL A 14 -2.73 6.44 6.93
N ILE A 15 -3.30 5.67 6.01
CA ILE A 15 -4.71 5.28 6.03
C ILE A 15 -4.81 3.76 6.09
N VAL A 16 -5.79 3.25 6.83
CA VAL A 16 -6.05 1.82 6.95
C VAL A 16 -7.12 1.42 5.95
N ILE A 17 -6.78 0.48 5.08
CA ILE A 17 -7.69 -0.07 4.07
C ILE A 17 -8.05 -1.49 4.50
N SER A 18 -9.27 -1.67 5.01
CA SER A 18 -9.72 -2.94 5.62
C SER A 18 -10.42 -3.91 4.67
N ASN A 19 -10.79 -3.47 3.46
CA ASN A 19 -11.59 -4.27 2.52
C ASN A 19 -10.96 -4.28 1.12
N ILE A 20 -9.76 -4.85 1.04
CA ILE A 20 -8.96 -4.94 -0.19
C ILE A 20 -9.71 -5.65 -1.30
N GLU A 21 -10.48 -6.69 -0.98
CA GLU A 21 -11.22 -7.46 -1.99
C GLU A 21 -12.28 -6.61 -2.68
N LYS A 22 -13.01 -5.77 -1.93
CA LYS A 22 -13.96 -4.81 -2.50
C LYS A 22 -13.28 -3.85 -3.46
N ILE A 23 -12.09 -3.36 -3.10
CA ILE A 23 -11.32 -2.42 -3.92
C ILE A 23 -10.79 -3.10 -5.18
N LYS A 24 -10.20 -4.28 -5.04
CA LYS A 24 -9.66 -5.09 -6.14
C LYS A 24 -10.74 -5.40 -7.17
N ASN A 25 -11.92 -5.83 -6.71
CA ASN A 25 -13.05 -6.22 -7.56
C ASN A 25 -13.95 -5.05 -8.00
N SER A 26 -13.72 -3.83 -7.52
CA SER A 26 -14.49 -2.65 -7.94
C SER A 26 -14.40 -2.45 -9.47
N GLN A 27 -15.40 -1.88 -10.12
CA GLN A 27 -15.24 -1.44 -11.52
C GLN A 27 -14.72 0.00 -11.60
N ASP A 28 -14.74 0.74 -10.48
CA ASP A 28 -14.20 2.09 -10.42
C ASP A 28 -12.67 2.10 -10.52
N GLU A 29 -12.16 2.99 -11.37
CA GLU A 29 -10.72 3.28 -11.47
C GLU A 29 -10.19 3.97 -10.21
N TYR A 30 -11.06 4.73 -9.51
CA TYR A 30 -10.78 5.46 -8.27
C TYR A 30 -11.66 4.94 -7.12
N PRO A 31 -11.48 3.69 -6.67
CA PRO A 31 -12.35 3.05 -5.69
C PRO A 31 -12.17 3.59 -4.26
N LEU A 32 -11.17 4.45 -4.04
CA LEU A 32 -10.79 4.96 -2.74
C LEU A 32 -10.55 6.47 -2.79
N LYS A 33 -10.85 7.12 -1.68
CA LYS A 33 -10.45 8.51 -1.41
C LYS A 33 -9.71 8.55 -0.08
N CYS A 34 -8.66 9.36 -0.03
CA CYS A 34 -7.96 9.62 1.20
C CYS A 34 -8.88 10.35 2.17
N PRO A 35 -9.17 9.82 3.37
CA PRO A 35 -9.99 10.51 4.37
C PRO A 35 -9.35 11.81 4.90
N ALA A 36 -8.02 11.97 4.78
CA ALA A 36 -7.32 13.14 5.30
C ALA A 36 -7.34 14.34 4.34
N CYS A 37 -7.09 14.13 3.04
CA CYS A 37 -7.02 15.21 2.06
C CYS A 37 -8.13 15.17 0.99
N GLY A 38 -8.94 14.11 0.95
CA GLY A 38 -9.95 13.90 -0.08
C GLY A 38 -9.40 13.47 -1.44
N GLY A 39 -8.07 13.32 -1.58
CA GLY A 39 -7.41 12.89 -2.81
C GLY A 39 -7.91 11.53 -3.29
N HIS A 40 -8.14 11.40 -4.60
CA HIS A 40 -8.63 10.16 -5.19
C HIS A 40 -7.45 9.20 -5.36
N ILE A 41 -7.64 7.96 -4.97
CA ILE A 41 -6.61 6.94 -5.04
C ILE A 41 -7.01 5.95 -6.12
N SER A 42 -6.24 5.93 -7.22
CA SER A 42 -6.48 5.01 -8.32
C SER A 42 -6.09 3.59 -7.95
N LYS A 43 -6.71 2.61 -8.61
CA LYS A 43 -6.31 1.19 -8.48
C LYS A 43 -4.85 0.96 -8.81
N ASP A 44 -4.34 1.61 -9.85
CA ASP A 44 -2.95 1.47 -10.27
C ASP A 44 -1.99 1.95 -9.18
N ALA A 45 -2.28 3.10 -8.55
CA ALA A 45 -1.50 3.62 -7.44
C ALA A 45 -1.45 2.65 -6.24
N LEU A 46 -2.58 2.00 -5.93
CA LEU A 46 -2.65 0.98 -4.87
C LEU A 46 -1.81 -0.26 -5.21
N ILE A 47 -1.87 -0.74 -6.45
CA ILE A 47 -1.10 -1.90 -6.92
C ILE A 47 0.40 -1.59 -6.88
N THR A 48 0.79 -0.43 -7.39
CA THR A 48 2.18 0.03 -7.40
C THR A 48 2.73 0.17 -5.99
N PHE A 49 1.97 0.79 -5.07
CA PHE A 49 2.36 0.89 -3.67
C PHE A 49 2.53 -0.49 -3.02
N ALA A 50 1.59 -1.42 -3.23
CA ALA A 50 1.67 -2.76 -2.66
C ALA A 50 2.91 -3.52 -3.16
N ARG A 51 3.25 -3.40 -4.45
CA ARG A 51 4.47 -3.99 -5.03
C ARG A 51 5.73 -3.40 -4.42
N GLN A 52 5.83 -2.07 -4.33
CA GLN A 52 6.98 -1.39 -3.73
C GLN A 52 7.17 -1.76 -2.27
N LYS A 53 6.08 -1.84 -1.50
CA LYS A 53 6.12 -2.25 -0.09
C LYS A 53 6.62 -3.68 0.07
N ALA A 54 6.13 -4.61 -0.76
CA ALA A 54 6.61 -5.99 -0.76
C ALA A 54 8.09 -6.09 -1.11
N GLN A 55 8.56 -5.35 -2.13
CA GLN A 55 9.97 -5.32 -2.50
C GLN A 55 10.84 -4.79 -1.35
N ALA A 56 10.43 -3.69 -0.71
CA ALA A 56 11.16 -3.12 0.42
C ALA A 56 11.26 -4.09 1.61
N MET A 57 10.20 -4.87 1.88
CA MET A 57 10.25 -5.92 2.91
C MET A 57 11.22 -7.04 2.58
N ILE A 58 11.28 -7.45 1.30
CA ILE A 58 12.24 -8.45 0.82
C ILE A 58 13.66 -7.92 0.94
N ASP A 59 13.92 -6.69 0.49
CA ASP A 59 15.24 -6.07 0.54
C ASP A 59 15.74 -5.92 1.99
N GLU A 60 14.86 -5.53 2.90
CA GLU A 60 15.16 -5.45 4.34
C GLU A 60 15.47 -6.84 4.93
N ALA A 61 14.68 -7.86 4.62
CA ALA A 61 14.94 -9.22 5.08
C ALA A 61 16.28 -9.76 4.55
N LEU A 62 16.59 -9.52 3.27
CA LEU A 62 17.88 -9.90 2.67
C LEU A 62 19.06 -9.14 3.30
N SER A 63 18.87 -7.85 3.63
CA SER A 63 19.85 -7.03 4.33
C SER A 63 20.14 -7.58 5.74
N GLN A 64 19.11 -7.99 6.47
CA GLN A 64 19.27 -8.59 7.80
C GLN A 64 19.98 -9.94 7.74
N LEU A 65 19.63 -10.80 6.77
CA LEU A 65 20.32 -12.08 6.59
C LEU A 65 21.82 -11.90 6.31
N LYS A 66 22.21 -10.90 5.52
CA LYS A 66 23.62 -10.59 5.25
C LYS A 66 24.37 -10.13 6.50
N LYS A 67 23.71 -9.39 7.40
CA LYS A 67 24.31 -8.90 8.67
C LYS A 67 24.50 -10.01 9.69
N THR A 68 23.63 -11.02 9.71
CA THR A 68 23.67 -12.13 10.68
C THR A 68 24.73 -13.19 10.35
N VAL A 69 25.23 -13.21 9.09
CA VAL A 69 26.24 -14.17 8.62
C VAL A 69 27.68 -13.64 8.78
N LEU A 70 27.85 -12.39 9.25
CA LEU A 70 29.15 -11.77 9.57
C LEU A 70 29.37 -11.72 11.09
#